data_AF-I4VSI9-F1
#
_entry.id   AF-I4VSI9-F1
#
_cell.length_a   1.000
_cell.length_b   1.000
_cell.length_c   1.000
_cell.angle_alpha   90.00
_cell.angle_beta   90.00
_cell.angle_gamma   90.00
#
_symmetry.space_group_name_H-M   'P 1'
#
loop_
_entity.id
_entity.type
_entity.pdbx_description
1 polymer ?
#
loop_
_entity_poly.entity_id
_entity_poly.type
_entity_poly.pdbx_seq_one_letter_code
_entity_poly.pdbx_strand_id
1 'polypeptide(L)'
;MSDRNDIPMEDWNRLQHEVARLRVLVIVALLAVIALAAMSLLRKPEAPAKPDAIIRTQGLVITDAQGHDRILIGAPVPASKDRTRKDDASDGIIFLDRTGADRLAVGQTPTLHIDGKTYKRRGDDNNYGMTLYDTKGSERGGMASMGSGRVGIALDRATPPYEAIGLMVDDQDNFAGMYINYGDPKARGAAFEMGTDAKTAHVQFNGMDGLARAQLNLDDASKPAWQFDDAASAKAAAEKEQAAQAEKH
;
A
#
# COMPACT_ATOMS: atom_id res chain seq x y z
N MET A 1 45.20 94.27 -18.89
CA MET A 1 44.37 93.73 -20.00
C MET A 1 45.02 92.46 -20.49
N SER A 2 44.29 91.36 -20.42
CA SER A 2 44.44 90.08 -21.14
C SER A 2 45.81 89.38 -21.17
N ASP A 3 46.03 88.45 -20.24
CA ASP A 3 46.82 87.24 -20.52
C ASP A 3 45.97 86.34 -21.43
N ARG A 4 46.33 86.26 -22.72
CA ARG A 4 45.80 85.23 -23.63
C ARG A 4 46.65 83.99 -23.44
N ASN A 5 46.07 82.97 -22.80
CA ASN A 5 46.57 81.60 -22.85
C ASN A 5 46.39 81.08 -24.29
N ASP A 6 47.41 81.26 -25.12
CA ASP A 6 47.48 80.62 -26.43
C ASP A 6 47.84 79.14 -26.23
N ILE A 7 46.84 78.27 -26.35
CA ILE A 7 47.02 76.82 -26.27
C ILE A 7 47.84 76.39 -27.50
N PRO A 8 48.95 75.65 -27.32
CA PRO A 8 49.74 75.14 -28.45
C PRO A 8 48.87 74.32 -29.41
N MET A 9 49.00 74.57 -30.71
CA MET A 9 48.17 73.93 -31.75
C MET A 9 48.28 72.39 -31.74
N GLU A 10 49.40 71.86 -31.24
CA GLU A 10 49.65 70.44 -31.02
C GLU A 10 48.77 69.85 -29.90
N ASP A 11 48.55 70.60 -28.81
CA ASP A 11 47.64 70.21 -27.73
C ASP A 11 46.18 70.27 -28.19
N TRP A 12 45.82 71.25 -29.02
CA TRP A 12 44.49 71.34 -29.62
C TRP A 12 44.19 70.14 -30.53
N ASN A 13 45.14 69.75 -31.39
CA ASN A 13 44.98 68.59 -32.27
C ASN A 13 44.93 67.28 -31.48
N ARG A 14 45.72 67.12 -30.40
CA ARG A 14 45.65 65.94 -29.52
C ARG A 14 44.29 65.85 -28.83
N LEU A 15 43.80 66.95 -28.27
CA LEU A 15 42.49 67.03 -27.63
C LEU A 15 41.35 66.72 -28.61
N GLN A 16 41.42 67.21 -29.85
CA GLN A 16 40.42 66.87 -30.87
C GLN A 16 40.39 65.37 -31.21
N HIS A 17 41.57 64.72 -31.30
CA HIS A 17 41.66 63.28 -31.53
C HIS A 17 41.14 62.47 -30.33
N GLU A 18 41.44 62.88 -29.10
CA GLU A 18 40.94 62.23 -27.89
C GLU A 18 39.42 62.37 -27.76
N VAL A 19 38.87 63.56 -28.02
CA VAL A 19 37.42 63.79 -28.04
C VAL A 19 36.74 62.97 -29.15
N ALA A 20 37.35 62.87 -30.33
CA ALA A 20 36.82 62.03 -31.41
C ALA A 20 36.82 60.54 -31.02
N ARG A 21 37.91 60.04 -30.41
CA ARG A 21 37.97 58.65 -29.89
C ARG A 21 36.95 58.41 -28.78
N LEU A 22 36.80 59.32 -27.84
CA LEU A 22 35.81 59.24 -26.77
C LEU A 22 34.38 59.19 -27.33
N ARG A 23 34.06 60.03 -28.32
CA ARG A 23 32.75 59.99 -28.99
C ARG A 23 32.49 58.65 -29.66
N VAL A 24 33.49 58.08 -30.34
CA VAL A 24 33.37 56.75 -30.97
C VAL A 24 33.14 55.67 -29.91
N LEU A 25 33.90 55.69 -28.80
CA LEU A 25 33.74 54.73 -27.71
C LEU A 25 32.35 54.83 -27.05
N VAL A 26 31.83 56.04 -26.85
CA VAL A 26 30.48 56.27 -26.31
C VAL A 26 29.42 55.72 -27.26
N ILE A 27 29.56 55.93 -28.57
CA ILE A 27 28.63 55.39 -29.57
C ILE A 27 28.65 53.85 -29.55
N VAL A 28 29.83 53.24 -29.51
CA VAL A 28 29.97 51.77 -29.44
C VAL A 28 29.35 51.22 -28.16
N ALA A 29 29.58 51.87 -27.02
CA ALA A 29 28.99 51.48 -25.75
C ALA A 29 27.46 51.58 -25.77
N LEU A 30 26.90 52.65 -26.34
CA LEU A 30 25.46 52.80 -26.53
C LEU A 30 24.88 51.71 -27.42
N LEU A 31 25.53 51.40 -28.54
CA LEU A 31 25.09 50.32 -29.43
C LEU A 31 25.15 48.95 -28.74
N ALA A 32 26.16 48.70 -27.90
CA ALA A 32 26.25 47.47 -27.12
C ALA A 32 25.10 47.35 -26.10
N VAL A 33 24.75 48.43 -25.41
CA VAL A 33 23.61 48.47 -24.47
C VAL A 33 22.29 48.26 -25.21
N ILE A 34 22.10 48.91 -26.36
CA ILE A 34 20.90 48.74 -27.18
C ILE A 34 20.80 47.29 -27.68
N ALA A 35 21.91 46.69 -28.12
CA ALA A 35 21.95 45.30 -28.57
C ALA A 35 21.58 44.32 -27.45
N LEU A 36 22.09 44.53 -26.23
CA LEU A 36 21.74 43.72 -25.05
C LEU A 36 20.26 43.87 -24.67
N ALA A 37 19.72 45.09 -24.71
CA ALA A 37 18.31 45.35 -24.45
C ALA A 37 17.41 44.69 -25.52
N ALA A 38 17.79 44.80 -26.79
CA ALA A 38 17.09 44.15 -27.90
C ALA A 38 17.13 42.61 -27.76
N MET A 39 18.25 42.04 -27.32
CA MET A 39 18.39 40.59 -27.09
C MET A 39 17.46 40.10 -25.97
N SER A 40 17.23 40.91 -24.94
CA SER A 40 16.25 40.64 -23.88
C SER A 40 14.82 40.65 -24.41
N LEU A 41 14.48 41.61 -25.27
CA LEU A 41 13.15 41.74 -25.89
C LEU A 41 12.88 40.67 -26.96
N LEU A 42 13.93 40.14 -27.59
CA LEU A 42 13.85 39.08 -28.61
C LEU A 42 13.79 37.66 -27.99
N ARG A 43 13.94 37.52 -26.67
CA ARG A 43 13.64 36.25 -25.99
C ARG A 43 12.15 35.97 -26.15
N LYS A 44 11.82 35.04 -27.04
CA LYS A 44 10.48 34.47 -27.08
C LYS A 44 10.19 33.88 -25.70
N PRO A 45 9.06 34.21 -25.05
CA PRO A 45 8.66 33.46 -23.88
C PRO A 45 8.60 31.99 -24.28
N GLU A 46 9.25 31.12 -23.51
CA GLU A 46 9.07 29.69 -23.66
C GLU A 46 7.56 29.45 -23.66
N ALA A 47 7.05 28.91 -24.77
CA ALA A 47 5.65 28.50 -24.83
C ALA A 47 5.44 27.58 -23.62
N PRO A 48 4.44 27.82 -22.77
CA PRO A 48 4.23 26.98 -21.60
C PRO A 48 4.13 25.54 -22.11
N ALA A 49 5.11 24.72 -21.69
CA ALA A 49 5.08 23.30 -21.98
C ALA A 49 3.70 22.80 -21.58
N LYS A 50 3.05 22.00 -22.45
CA LYS A 50 1.76 21.41 -22.11
C LYS A 50 1.87 20.83 -20.70
N PRO A 51 0.99 21.21 -19.75
CA PRO A 51 1.08 20.69 -18.41
C PRO A 51 1.07 19.18 -18.48
N ASP A 52 2.07 18.55 -17.88
CA ASP A 52 2.20 17.10 -17.88
C ASP A 52 0.92 16.55 -17.24
N ALA A 53 0.20 15.69 -17.96
CA ALA A 53 -1.09 15.18 -17.48
C ALA A 53 -0.93 14.29 -16.24
N ILE A 54 0.30 13.88 -15.94
CA ILE A 54 0.66 12.98 -14.86
C ILE A 54 1.43 13.76 -13.80
N ILE A 55 0.86 13.86 -12.60
CA ILE A 55 1.59 14.34 -11.43
C ILE A 55 2.48 13.19 -10.93
N ARG A 56 3.79 13.38 -10.99
CA ARG A 56 4.77 12.45 -10.39
C ARG A 56 5.19 13.00 -9.04
N THR A 57 4.89 12.25 -7.98
CA THR A 57 5.33 12.55 -6.62
C THR A 57 5.67 11.24 -5.92
N GLN A 58 6.59 11.30 -4.96
CA GLN A 58 6.88 10.18 -4.06
C GLN A 58 5.85 10.09 -2.93
N GLY A 59 5.25 11.23 -2.57
CA GLY A 59 4.39 11.35 -1.41
C GLY A 59 3.34 12.44 -1.59
N LEU A 60 2.16 12.19 -1.04
CA LEU A 60 1.07 13.15 -0.90
C LEU A 60 0.48 13.02 0.50
N VAL A 61 0.32 14.16 1.17
CA VAL A 61 -0.38 14.26 2.45
C VAL A 61 -1.61 15.11 2.23
N ILE A 62 -2.78 14.54 2.48
CA ILE A 62 -4.07 15.23 2.41
C ILE A 62 -4.47 15.57 3.84
N THR A 63 -4.65 16.87 4.10
CA THR A 63 -5.06 17.38 5.40
C THR A 63 -6.55 17.71 5.43
N ASP A 64 -7.16 17.70 6.62
CA ASP A 64 -8.48 18.30 6.81
C ASP A 64 -8.44 19.84 6.86
N ALA A 65 -9.61 20.46 7.02
CA ALA A 65 -9.76 21.91 7.11
C ALA A 65 -9.09 22.54 8.33
N GLN A 66 -8.71 21.73 9.34
CA GLN A 66 -7.98 22.16 10.52
C GLN A 66 -6.46 22.00 10.35
N GLY A 67 -6.01 21.44 9.22
CA GLY A 67 -4.59 21.24 8.91
C GLY A 67 -3.98 19.97 9.53
N HIS A 68 -4.83 19.02 9.93
CA HIS A 68 -4.37 17.70 10.40
C HIS A 68 -4.28 16.71 9.24
N ASP A 69 -3.27 15.86 9.25
CA ASP A 69 -3.11 14.81 8.24
C ASP A 69 -4.26 13.78 8.32
N ARG A 70 -4.80 13.37 7.16
CA ARG A 70 -5.93 12.41 7.07
C ARG A 70 -5.73 11.29 6.07
N ILE A 71 -5.06 11.57 4.95
CA ILE A 71 -4.75 10.55 3.96
C ILE A 71 -3.28 10.72 3.57
N LEU A 72 -2.53 9.64 3.69
CA LEU A 72 -1.11 9.58 3.36
C LEU A 72 -0.96 8.64 2.17
N ILE A 73 -0.40 9.11 1.06
CA ILE A 73 -0.19 8.32 -0.15
C ILE A 73 1.30 8.37 -0.48
N GLY A 74 1.95 7.23 -0.67
CA GLY A 74 3.35 7.23 -1.12
C GLY A 74 3.97 5.84 -1.20
N ALA A 75 5.18 5.81 -1.74
CA ALA A 75 6.03 4.63 -1.80
C ALA A 75 7.48 5.01 -1.36
N PRO A 76 7.77 5.02 -0.04
CA PRO A 76 6.86 4.70 1.07
C PRO A 76 5.90 5.83 1.42
N VAL A 77 4.86 5.52 2.19
CA VAL A 77 3.91 6.48 2.74
C VAL A 77 4.66 7.57 3.56
N PRO A 78 4.35 8.88 3.36
CA PRO A 78 5.03 9.96 4.07
C PRO A 78 4.88 9.87 5.60
N ALA A 79 5.92 10.29 6.31
CA ALA A 79 5.82 10.48 7.75
C ALA A 79 4.75 11.54 8.09
N SER A 80 3.93 11.25 9.09
CA SER A 80 2.88 12.15 9.56
C SER A 80 3.13 12.54 11.01
N LYS A 81 2.92 13.82 11.31
CA LYS A 81 2.96 14.34 12.68
C LYS A 81 1.74 13.87 13.48
N ASP A 82 0.58 13.78 12.82
CA ASP A 82 -0.71 13.46 13.44
C ASP A 82 -0.94 11.94 13.59
N ARG A 83 -0.37 11.09 12.72
CA ARG A 83 -0.52 9.63 12.80
C ARG A 83 0.01 9.07 14.12
N THR A 84 -0.76 8.23 14.82
CA THR A 84 -0.35 7.65 16.10
C THR A 84 0.73 6.59 15.94
N ARG A 85 0.64 5.77 14.88
CA ARG A 85 1.61 4.74 14.52
C ARG A 85 2.86 5.33 13.86
N LYS A 86 4.05 4.93 14.33
CA LYS A 86 5.36 5.50 13.91
C LYS A 86 6.37 4.49 13.38
N ASP A 87 6.01 3.21 13.31
CA ASP A 87 6.95 2.08 13.24
C ASP A 87 7.06 1.43 11.86
N ASP A 88 6.38 1.94 10.84
CA ASP A 88 6.48 1.32 9.52
C ASP A 88 6.22 2.28 8.35
N ALA A 89 7.08 2.14 7.35
CA ALA A 89 7.04 2.79 6.06
C ALA A 89 6.65 1.71 5.03
N SER A 90 5.36 1.61 4.74
CA SER A 90 4.80 0.74 3.70
C SER A 90 4.49 1.55 2.45
N ASP A 91 4.49 0.91 1.30
CA ASP A 91 4.03 1.51 0.06
C ASP A 91 2.50 1.44 -0.02
N GLY A 92 1.82 2.58 -0.17
CA GLY A 92 0.37 2.58 -0.29
C GLY A 92 -0.34 3.87 0.09
N ILE A 93 -1.55 3.69 0.60
CA ILE A 93 -2.49 4.72 1.02
C ILE A 93 -2.95 4.39 2.43
N ILE A 94 -2.75 5.30 3.38
CA ILE A 94 -3.22 5.16 4.77
C ILE A 94 -4.26 6.24 5.06
N PHE A 95 -5.41 5.83 5.57
CA PHE A 95 -6.48 6.70 6.04
C PHE A 95 -6.46 6.76 7.55
N LEU A 96 -6.43 7.99 8.08
CA LEU A 96 -6.41 8.27 9.51
C LEU A 96 -7.78 8.75 9.98
N ASP A 97 -8.14 8.43 11.22
CA ASP A 97 -9.23 9.12 11.89
C ASP A 97 -8.81 10.45 12.50
N ARG A 98 -9.74 11.07 13.25
CA ARG A 98 -9.52 12.34 13.95
C ARG A 98 -8.47 12.26 15.06
N THR A 99 -8.22 11.08 15.62
CA THR A 99 -7.20 10.85 16.65
C THR A 99 -5.83 10.55 16.06
N GLY A 100 -5.75 10.36 14.73
CA GLY A 100 -4.55 9.95 14.02
C GLY A 100 -4.35 8.43 13.96
N ALA A 101 -5.31 7.65 14.43
CA ALA A 101 -5.26 6.20 14.32
C ALA A 101 -5.54 5.75 12.88
N ASP A 102 -4.76 4.79 12.39
CA ASP A 102 -5.01 4.13 11.12
C ASP A 102 -6.41 3.50 11.12
N ARG A 103 -7.18 3.67 10.04
CA ARG A 103 -8.53 3.10 9.86
C ARG A 103 -8.61 2.14 8.69
N LEU A 104 -7.85 2.46 7.66
CA LEU A 104 -7.77 1.71 6.43
C LEU A 104 -6.36 1.91 5.87
N ALA A 105 -5.72 0.82 5.45
CA ALA A 105 -4.53 0.87 4.62
C ALA A 105 -4.79 0.12 3.32
N VAL A 106 -4.31 0.64 2.19
CA VAL A 106 -4.39 0.01 0.87
C VAL A 106 -3.01 0.04 0.22
N GLY A 107 -2.52 -1.09 -0.30
CA GLY A 107 -1.17 -1.21 -0.86
C GLY A 107 -0.42 -2.37 -0.22
N GLN A 108 0.90 -2.21 -0.05
CA GLN A 108 1.70 -3.16 0.70
C GLN A 108 1.17 -3.23 2.14
N THR A 109 0.84 -4.44 2.61
CA THR A 109 0.25 -4.59 3.94
C THR A 109 1.26 -4.13 4.99
N PRO A 110 0.93 -3.14 5.84
CA PRO A 110 1.83 -2.72 6.92
C PRO A 110 2.09 -3.89 7.88
N THR A 111 3.18 -3.83 8.65
CA THR A 111 3.41 -4.74 9.77
C THR A 111 2.18 -4.83 10.68
N LEU A 112 1.95 -6.01 11.28
CA LEU A 112 0.75 -6.29 12.08
C LEU A 112 0.77 -5.37 13.31
N HIS A 113 -0.29 -4.57 13.51
CA HIS A 113 -0.36 -3.61 14.60
C HIS A 113 -1.57 -3.87 15.49
N ILE A 114 -1.36 -4.28 16.74
CA ILE A 114 -2.43 -4.64 17.68
C ILE A 114 -2.11 -4.05 19.06
N ASP A 115 -3.07 -3.36 19.67
CA ASP A 115 -2.94 -2.74 21.00
C ASP A 115 -1.66 -1.90 21.16
N GLY A 116 -1.34 -1.10 20.14
CA GLY A 116 -0.17 -0.22 20.13
C GLY A 116 1.17 -0.93 19.93
N LYS A 117 1.16 -2.25 19.67
CA LYS A 117 2.35 -3.05 19.44
C LYS A 117 2.41 -3.54 18.01
N THR A 118 3.63 -3.66 17.51
CA THR A 118 3.88 -4.15 16.16
C THR A 118 4.54 -5.51 16.16
N TYR A 119 4.07 -6.36 15.27
CA TYR A 119 4.47 -7.75 15.12
C TYR A 119 4.86 -8.02 13.67
N LYS A 120 5.81 -8.94 13.50
CA LYS A 120 6.18 -9.43 12.17
C LYS A 120 5.01 -10.22 11.58
N ARG A 121 4.65 -9.96 10.32
CA ARG A 121 3.70 -10.81 9.59
C ARG A 121 4.32 -12.18 9.31
N ARG A 122 3.49 -13.21 9.27
CA ARG A 122 3.87 -14.52 8.73
C ARG A 122 3.79 -14.44 7.21
N GLY A 123 4.87 -14.79 6.49
CA GLY A 123 4.93 -14.75 5.03
C GLY A 123 6.19 -14.07 4.51
N ASP A 124 6.24 -13.84 3.20
CA ASP A 124 7.18 -12.90 2.58
C ASP A 124 6.66 -11.46 2.76
N ASP A 125 7.53 -10.45 2.77
CA ASP A 125 7.14 -9.03 2.94
C ASP A 125 6.43 -8.46 1.68
N ASN A 126 5.89 -9.34 0.83
CA ASN A 126 5.32 -9.07 -0.49
C ASN A 126 3.81 -9.34 -0.50
N ASN A 127 3.11 -8.79 0.50
CA ASN A 127 1.65 -8.89 0.59
C ASN A 127 1.04 -7.55 0.21
N TYR A 128 0.07 -7.56 -0.70
CA TYR A 128 -0.63 -6.36 -1.17
C TYR A 128 -2.13 -6.52 -1.04
N GLY A 129 -2.80 -5.51 -0.52
CA GLY A 129 -4.25 -5.51 -0.40
C GLY A 129 -4.78 -4.37 0.46
N MET A 130 -5.74 -4.69 1.32
CA MET A 130 -6.46 -3.77 2.18
C MET A 130 -6.41 -4.28 3.63
N THR A 131 -6.00 -3.43 4.57
CA THR A 131 -5.99 -3.74 6.00
C THR A 131 -7.00 -2.85 6.73
N LEU A 132 -7.80 -3.45 7.60
CA LEU A 132 -8.85 -2.80 8.38
C LEU A 132 -8.40 -2.64 9.83
N TYR A 133 -8.75 -1.52 10.44
CA TYR A 133 -8.36 -1.21 11.82
C TYR A 133 -9.56 -0.78 12.66
N ASP A 134 -9.50 -1.03 13.97
CA ASP A 134 -10.50 -0.60 14.94
C ASP A 134 -10.34 0.88 15.34
N THR A 135 -11.10 1.31 16.36
CA THR A 135 -11.04 2.69 16.86
C THR A 135 -9.78 3.08 17.60
N LYS A 136 -8.92 2.14 17.90
CA LYS A 136 -7.63 2.35 18.54
C LYS A 136 -6.47 2.21 17.54
N GLY A 137 -6.78 1.96 16.26
CA GLY A 137 -5.79 1.67 15.23
C GLY A 137 -5.25 0.24 15.28
N SER A 138 -5.89 -0.67 16.01
CA SER A 138 -5.51 -2.09 16.03
C SER A 138 -6.12 -2.83 14.85
N GLU A 139 -5.34 -3.64 14.16
CA GLU A 139 -5.75 -4.44 13.02
C GLU A 139 -6.94 -5.34 13.37
N ARG A 140 -7.85 -5.48 12.40
CA ARG A 140 -9.09 -6.28 12.48
C ARG A 140 -9.26 -7.19 11.26
N GLY A 141 -8.16 -7.51 10.60
CA GLY A 141 -8.12 -8.27 9.37
C GLY A 141 -8.08 -7.39 8.13
N GLY A 142 -8.55 -7.93 7.01
CA GLY A 142 -8.43 -7.30 5.70
C GLY A 142 -8.54 -8.30 4.56
N MET A 143 -8.04 -7.92 3.40
CA MET A 143 -7.87 -8.79 2.26
C MET A 143 -6.50 -8.57 1.65
N ALA A 144 -5.83 -9.63 1.21
CA ALA A 144 -4.51 -9.50 0.59
C ALA A 144 -4.25 -10.60 -0.42
N SER A 145 -3.56 -10.23 -1.49
CA SER A 145 -2.74 -11.14 -2.29
C SER A 145 -1.40 -11.30 -1.60
N MET A 146 -0.94 -12.52 -1.47
CA MET A 146 0.36 -12.88 -0.90
C MET A 146 1.33 -13.28 -2.01
N GLY A 147 2.63 -13.12 -1.78
CA GLY A 147 3.66 -13.49 -2.77
C GLY A 147 3.65 -14.97 -3.15
N SER A 148 3.04 -15.83 -2.32
CA SER A 148 2.87 -17.26 -2.58
C SER A 148 1.83 -17.61 -3.64
N GLY A 149 1.04 -16.64 -4.12
CA GLY A 149 -0.13 -16.87 -5.00
C GLY A 149 -1.45 -16.99 -4.24
N ARG A 150 -1.41 -17.06 -2.91
CA ARG A 150 -2.61 -17.10 -2.08
C ARG A 150 -3.31 -15.74 -2.06
N VAL A 151 -4.64 -15.74 -2.19
CA VAL A 151 -5.50 -14.57 -1.97
C VAL A 151 -6.45 -14.86 -0.83
N GLY A 152 -6.50 -13.99 0.16
CA GLY A 152 -7.34 -14.18 1.34
C GLY A 152 -8.12 -12.94 1.74
N ILE A 153 -9.24 -13.16 2.42
CA ILE A 153 -10.01 -12.18 3.18
C ILE A 153 -10.15 -12.74 4.60
N ALA A 154 -9.75 -11.99 5.61
CA ALA A 154 -9.86 -12.43 7.00
C ALA A 154 -10.39 -11.31 7.89
N LEU A 155 -11.10 -11.67 8.96
CA LEU A 155 -11.52 -10.74 10.02
C LEU A 155 -11.03 -11.26 11.37
N ASP A 156 -10.52 -10.35 12.18
CA ASP A 156 -9.93 -10.67 13.48
C ASP A 156 -10.84 -10.26 14.64
N ARG A 157 -10.79 -11.06 15.71
CA ARG A 157 -11.22 -10.75 17.06
C ARG A 157 -10.29 -9.70 17.67
N ALA A 158 -10.83 -8.95 18.62
CA ALA A 158 -10.05 -8.00 19.40
C ALA A 158 -9.03 -8.67 20.36
N THR A 159 -9.21 -9.95 20.66
CA THR A 159 -8.35 -10.71 21.60
C THR A 159 -7.72 -11.92 20.89
N PRO A 160 -6.54 -12.37 21.34
CA PRO A 160 -5.93 -13.62 20.86
C PRO A 160 -6.93 -14.79 20.87
N PRO A 161 -6.91 -15.70 19.87
CA PRO A 161 -5.92 -15.85 18.79
C PRO A 161 -6.08 -14.91 17.57
N TYR A 162 -6.82 -13.80 17.72
CA TYR A 162 -7.09 -12.78 16.70
C TYR A 162 -7.90 -13.33 15.53
N GLU A 163 -7.35 -14.13 14.61
CA GLU A 163 -8.08 -14.53 13.40
C GLU A 163 -9.39 -15.28 13.71
N ALA A 164 -10.53 -14.71 13.30
CA ALA A 164 -11.86 -15.21 13.64
C ALA A 164 -12.48 -16.02 12.49
N ILE A 165 -12.44 -15.46 11.28
CA ILE A 165 -13.03 -16.03 10.07
C ILE A 165 -12.13 -15.65 8.89
N GLY A 166 -11.94 -16.59 7.97
CA GLY A 166 -11.16 -16.38 6.75
C GLY A 166 -11.82 -17.02 5.54
N LEU A 167 -11.67 -16.39 4.38
CA LEU A 167 -11.92 -16.94 3.06
C LEU A 167 -10.61 -16.90 2.29
N MET A 168 -10.29 -17.95 1.55
CA MET A 168 -9.05 -18.00 0.79
C MET A 168 -9.15 -18.83 -0.48
N VAL A 169 -8.34 -18.44 -1.46
CA VAL A 169 -7.90 -19.30 -2.56
C VAL A 169 -6.38 -19.48 -2.41
N ASP A 170 -5.93 -20.72 -2.47
CA ASP A 170 -4.51 -21.08 -2.42
C ASP A 170 -4.17 -21.96 -3.62
N ASP A 171 -3.41 -21.41 -4.56
CA ASP A 171 -3.01 -22.09 -5.78
C ASP A 171 -2.03 -23.25 -5.51
N GLN A 172 -1.29 -23.23 -4.39
CA GLN A 172 -0.33 -24.30 -4.06
C GLN A 172 -1.05 -25.59 -3.64
N ASP A 173 -2.09 -25.43 -2.83
CA ASP A 173 -2.91 -26.54 -2.35
C ASP A 173 -4.12 -26.80 -3.25
N ASN A 174 -4.30 -25.98 -4.30
CA ASN A 174 -5.47 -25.94 -5.17
C ASN A 174 -6.78 -25.88 -4.36
N PHE A 175 -6.76 -25.08 -3.29
CA PHE A 175 -7.86 -24.96 -2.33
C PHE A 175 -8.62 -23.66 -2.57
N ALA A 176 -9.95 -23.71 -2.47
CA ALA A 176 -10.81 -22.54 -2.34
C ALA A 176 -11.84 -22.77 -1.24
N GLY A 177 -11.91 -21.89 -0.25
CA GLY A 177 -12.83 -22.14 0.88
C GLY A 177 -12.87 -21.06 1.94
N MET A 178 -13.54 -21.40 3.03
CA MET A 178 -13.80 -20.58 4.21
C MET A 178 -13.58 -21.38 5.47
N TYR A 179 -13.04 -20.74 6.51
CA TYR A 179 -12.91 -21.32 7.85
C TYR A 179 -13.32 -20.33 8.93
N ILE A 180 -13.77 -20.84 10.07
CA ILE A 180 -14.09 -20.07 11.27
C ILE A 180 -13.33 -20.69 12.44
N ASN A 181 -12.56 -19.87 13.15
CA ASN A 181 -11.76 -20.30 14.29
C ASN A 181 -12.50 -20.12 15.63
N TYR A 182 -12.17 -20.99 16.57
CA TYR A 182 -12.49 -20.79 17.98
C TYR A 182 -11.80 -19.54 18.54
N GLY A 183 -12.44 -18.91 19.52
CA GLY A 183 -11.83 -17.81 20.30
C GLY A 183 -10.94 -18.28 21.45
N ASP A 184 -10.79 -19.58 21.65
CA ASP A 184 -9.95 -20.16 22.71
C ASP A 184 -8.54 -20.44 22.16
N PRO A 185 -7.46 -19.89 22.75
CA PRO A 185 -6.10 -20.13 22.30
C PRO A 185 -5.63 -21.60 22.45
N LYS A 186 -6.37 -22.44 23.16
CA LYS A 186 -6.10 -23.89 23.28
C LYS A 186 -6.68 -24.70 22.11
N ALA A 187 -7.57 -24.11 21.31
CA ALA A 187 -8.15 -24.80 20.18
C ALA A 187 -7.08 -25.12 19.12
N ARG A 188 -7.19 -26.31 18.53
CA ARG A 188 -6.30 -26.78 17.47
C ARG A 188 -7.08 -26.78 16.17
N GLY A 189 -6.90 -25.75 15.35
CA GLY A 189 -7.56 -25.63 14.05
C GLY A 189 -8.91 -24.90 14.09
N ALA A 190 -9.59 -24.89 12.94
CA ALA A 190 -10.85 -24.21 12.74
C ALA A 190 -12.01 -24.98 13.38
N ALA A 191 -12.99 -24.28 13.95
CA ALA A 191 -14.25 -24.84 14.43
C ALA A 191 -15.15 -25.29 13.28
N PHE A 192 -15.08 -24.58 12.16
CA PHE A 192 -15.82 -24.85 10.94
C PHE A 192 -14.90 -24.62 9.75
N GLU A 193 -14.97 -25.50 8.77
CA GLU A 193 -14.30 -25.34 7.48
C GLU A 193 -15.23 -25.81 6.36
N MET A 194 -15.20 -25.11 5.24
CA MET A 194 -15.77 -25.60 3.99
C MET A 194 -14.91 -25.18 2.82
N GLY A 195 -14.85 -26.00 1.79
CA GLY A 195 -14.08 -25.67 0.61
C GLY A 195 -14.18 -26.70 -0.48
N THR A 196 -13.37 -26.47 -1.50
CA THR A 196 -13.19 -27.35 -2.65
C THR A 196 -11.70 -27.48 -2.95
N ASP A 197 -11.31 -28.66 -3.42
CA ASP A 197 -10.08 -28.84 -4.18
C ASP A 197 -10.39 -29.12 -5.66
N ALA A 198 -9.46 -29.74 -6.40
CA ALA A 198 -9.64 -30.04 -7.82
C ALA A 198 -10.74 -31.08 -8.12
N LYS A 199 -11.13 -31.88 -7.12
CA LYS A 199 -11.99 -33.07 -7.30
C LYS A 199 -13.06 -33.23 -6.24
N THR A 200 -12.93 -32.56 -5.11
CA THR A 200 -13.76 -32.78 -3.94
C THR A 200 -14.30 -31.47 -3.38
N ALA A 201 -15.45 -31.56 -2.73
CA ALA A 201 -16.02 -30.49 -1.91
C ALA A 201 -16.26 -31.01 -0.50
N HIS A 202 -16.01 -30.19 0.51
CA HIS A 202 -16.21 -30.57 1.91
C HIS A 202 -16.86 -29.48 2.76
N VAL A 203 -17.52 -29.92 3.81
CA VAL A 203 -17.94 -29.12 4.97
C VAL A 203 -17.62 -29.91 6.22
N GLN A 204 -16.99 -29.28 7.20
CA GLN A 204 -16.52 -29.92 8.43
C GLN A 204 -16.79 -29.03 9.65
N PHE A 205 -17.32 -29.64 10.71
CA PHE A 205 -17.42 -29.08 12.05
C PHE A 205 -16.46 -29.83 12.95
N ASN A 206 -15.54 -29.11 13.59
CA ASN A 206 -14.50 -29.70 14.42
C ASN A 206 -14.77 -29.47 15.90
N GLY A 207 -14.16 -30.31 16.73
CA GLY A 207 -13.96 -30.02 18.14
C GLY A 207 -12.74 -29.12 18.36
N MET A 208 -12.56 -28.64 19.59
CA MET A 208 -11.39 -27.84 19.97
C MET A 208 -10.06 -28.61 19.88
N ASP A 209 -10.09 -29.92 19.81
CA ASP A 209 -8.93 -30.79 19.57
C ASP A 209 -8.56 -30.89 18.08
N GLY A 210 -9.35 -30.29 17.19
CA GLY A 210 -9.14 -30.29 15.74
C GLY A 210 -9.72 -31.49 15.01
N LEU A 211 -10.41 -32.38 15.72
CA LEU A 211 -11.02 -33.56 15.12
C LEU A 211 -12.43 -33.24 14.62
N ALA A 212 -12.76 -33.76 13.44
CA ALA A 212 -14.11 -33.67 12.87
C ALA A 212 -15.14 -34.32 13.81
N ARG A 213 -16.23 -33.61 14.10
CA ARG A 213 -17.41 -34.11 14.81
C ARG A 213 -18.59 -34.34 13.88
N ALA A 214 -18.66 -33.55 12.81
CA ALA A 214 -19.59 -33.75 11.72
C ALA A 214 -18.90 -33.31 10.42
N GLN A 215 -18.96 -34.13 9.39
CA GLN A 215 -18.43 -33.77 8.08
C GLN A 215 -19.27 -34.32 6.93
N LEU A 216 -19.27 -33.59 5.82
CA LEU A 216 -19.86 -34.02 4.55
C LEU A 216 -18.81 -33.81 3.48
N ASN A 217 -18.38 -34.91 2.85
CA ASN A 217 -17.47 -34.91 1.72
C ASN A 217 -18.23 -35.34 0.46
N LEU A 218 -17.96 -34.67 -0.65
CA LEU A 218 -18.57 -34.95 -1.94
C LEU A 218 -17.46 -35.14 -2.98
N ASP A 219 -17.60 -36.20 -3.77
CA ASP A 219 -16.79 -36.51 -4.95
C ASP A 219 -17.71 -37.08 -6.05
N ASP A 220 -17.15 -37.36 -7.24
CA ASP A 220 -17.92 -37.91 -8.37
C ASP A 220 -18.24 -39.42 -8.23
N ALA A 221 -17.66 -40.11 -7.26
CA ALA A 221 -17.75 -41.58 -7.13
C ALA A 221 -18.77 -42.02 -6.06
N SER A 222 -18.99 -41.20 -5.05
CA SER A 222 -19.64 -41.55 -3.80
C SER A 222 -20.96 -40.82 -3.64
N LYS A 223 -21.98 -41.50 -3.09
CA LYS A 223 -23.20 -40.81 -2.67
C LYS A 223 -22.87 -39.92 -1.46
N PRO A 224 -23.27 -38.64 -1.45
CA PRO A 224 -23.03 -37.77 -0.31
C PRO A 224 -23.74 -38.30 0.94
N ALA A 225 -23.01 -38.33 2.05
CA ALA A 225 -23.55 -38.71 3.36
C ALA A 225 -22.82 -37.96 4.46
N TRP A 226 -23.58 -37.50 5.45
CA TRP A 226 -23.01 -36.97 6.69
C TRP A 226 -22.33 -38.08 7.47
N GLN A 227 -21.15 -37.75 8.00
CA GLN A 227 -20.38 -38.58 8.92
C GLN A 227 -20.31 -37.86 10.25
N PHE A 228 -20.75 -38.51 11.31
CA PHE A 228 -20.72 -37.96 12.67
C PHE A 228 -19.79 -38.79 13.55
N ASP A 229 -19.05 -38.12 14.42
CA ASP A 229 -18.23 -38.75 15.46
C ASP A 229 -19.10 -39.03 16.69
N ASP A 230 -20.03 -39.97 16.53
CA ASP A 230 -20.93 -40.42 17.58
C ASP A 230 -21.00 -41.95 17.64
N ALA A 231 -21.43 -42.48 18.78
CA ALA A 231 -21.47 -43.93 19.02
C ALA A 231 -22.42 -44.68 18.05
N ALA A 232 -23.52 -44.05 17.62
CA ALA A 232 -24.46 -44.65 16.68
C ALA A 232 -23.86 -44.73 15.27
N SER A 233 -23.17 -43.67 14.84
CA SER A 233 -22.45 -43.58 13.57
C SER A 233 -21.27 -44.56 13.52
N ALA A 234 -20.50 -44.68 14.61
CA ALA A 234 -19.44 -45.68 14.74
C ALA A 234 -19.98 -47.11 14.64
N LYS A 235 -21.11 -47.39 15.30
CA LYS A 235 -21.79 -48.70 15.23
C LYS A 235 -22.27 -49.01 13.81
N ALA A 236 -22.92 -48.05 13.15
CA ALA A 236 -23.42 -48.23 11.78
C ALA A 236 -22.28 -48.44 10.77
N ALA A 237 -21.12 -47.78 10.96
CA ALA A 237 -19.94 -47.99 10.14
C ALA A 237 -19.38 -49.41 10.31
N ALA A 238 -19.28 -49.90 11.55
CA ALA A 238 -18.83 -51.27 11.84
C ALA A 238 -19.77 -52.33 11.24
N GLU A 239 -21.09 -52.13 11.31
CA GLU A 239 -22.08 -53.04 10.69
C GLU A 239 -21.96 -53.07 9.16
N LYS A 240 -21.74 -51.91 8.51
CA LYS A 240 -21.49 -51.84 7.06
C LYS A 240 -20.20 -52.54 6.65
N GLU A 241 -19.12 -52.38 7.41
CA GLU A 241 -17.84 -53.02 7.11
C GLU A 241 -17.93 -54.53 7.24
N GLN A 242 -18.61 -55.04 8.28
CA GLN A 242 -18.89 -56.47 8.44
C GLN A 242 -19.73 -57.02 7.28
N ALA A 243 -20.77 -56.30 6.84
CA ALA A 243 -21.58 -56.69 5.69
C ALA A 243 -20.76 -56.72 4.40
N ALA A 244 -19.92 -55.72 4.15
CA ALA A 244 -19.07 -55.64 2.96
C ALA A 244 -17.96 -56.72 2.94
N GLN A 245 -17.48 -57.16 4.10
CA GLN A 245 -16.55 -58.29 4.21
C GLN A 245 -17.26 -59.63 3.99
N ALA A 246 -18.51 -59.77 4.43
CA ALA A 246 -19.32 -60.97 4.20
C ALA A 246 -19.70 -61.17 2.73
N GLU A 247 -19.85 -60.10 1.94
CA GLU A 247 -20.11 -60.19 0.49
C GLU A 247 -18.86 -60.52 -0.35
N LYS A 248 -17.66 -60.48 0.24
CA LYS A 248 -16.39 -60.81 -0.43
C LYS A 248 -15.95 -62.27 -0.23
N HIS A 249 -16.72 -63.08 0.50
CA HIS A 249 -16.50 -64.50 0.75
C HIS A 249 -17.68 -65.34 0.24
#